data_AF-M2XRN8-F1
#
_entry.id   AF-M2XRN8-F1
#
_cell.length_a   1.000
_cell.length_b   1.000
_cell.length_c   1.000
_cell.angle_alpha   90.00
_cell.angle_beta   90.00
_cell.angle_gamma   90.00
#
_symmetry.space_group_name_H-M   'P 1'
#
loop_
_entity.id
_entity.type
_entity.pdbx_description
1 polymer ?
#
loop_
_entity_poly.entity_id
_entity_poly.type
_entity_poly.pdbx_seq_one_letter_code
_entity_poly.pdbx_strand_id
1 'polypeptide(L)'
;MTRTPPPYEINPPQYLLARAERAHQQAKRSLRDTIVGVKREMAERTEWTTQARLDVATAVRYGGLHDPATARAIRHANAVEDATEWCAEDGERHISYARNSVAAAERRLTEAREAANR
;
A
#
# COMPACT_ATOMS: atom_id res chain seq x y z
N MET A 1 35.36 -36.52 -15.43
CA MET A 1 35.22 -35.89 -14.10
C MET A 1 33.76 -35.54 -13.89
N THR A 2 32.99 -36.41 -13.25
CA THR A 2 31.60 -36.16 -12.87
C THR A 2 31.58 -35.30 -11.61
N ARG A 3 31.19 -34.04 -11.75
CA ARG A 3 31.06 -33.10 -10.64
C ARG A 3 29.76 -33.44 -9.91
N THR A 4 29.83 -34.28 -8.89
CA THR A 4 28.71 -34.57 -7.99
C THR A 4 28.29 -33.25 -7.33
N PRO A 5 27.04 -32.77 -7.51
CA PRO A 5 26.56 -31.60 -6.77
C PRO A 5 26.61 -31.92 -5.26
N PRO A 6 26.93 -30.94 -4.39
CA PRO A 6 26.95 -31.18 -2.96
C PRO A 6 25.57 -31.66 -2.50
N PRO A 7 25.50 -32.58 -1.52
CA PRO A 7 24.23 -33.00 -0.96
C PRO A 7 23.55 -31.76 -0.39
N TYR A 8 22.31 -31.54 -0.84
CA TYR A 8 21.35 -30.58 -0.32
C TYR A 8 21.56 -30.36 1.19
N GLU A 9 22.04 -29.18 1.59
CA GLU A 9 22.06 -28.81 3.00
C GLU A 9 20.60 -28.76 3.49
N ILE A 10 20.19 -29.82 4.18
CA ILE A 10 18.95 -29.81 4.97
C ILE A 10 19.18 -28.72 6.01
N ASN A 11 18.62 -27.53 5.75
CA ASN A 11 18.65 -26.45 6.73
C ASN A 11 18.04 -26.98 8.04
N PRO A 12 18.80 -26.96 9.15
CA PRO A 12 18.28 -27.48 10.41
C PRO A 12 17.01 -26.71 10.83
N PRO A 13 16.06 -27.35 11.55
CA PRO A 13 14.78 -26.74 11.89
C PRO A 13 14.89 -25.35 12.54
N GLN A 14 15.89 -25.16 13.41
CA GLN A 14 16.22 -23.87 14.01
C GLN A 14 16.56 -22.76 12.99
N TYR A 15 17.20 -23.09 11.87
CA TYR A 15 17.48 -22.11 10.81
C TYR A 15 16.21 -21.71 10.06
N LEU A 16 15.33 -22.69 9.79
CA LEU A 16 14.04 -22.45 9.15
C LEU A 16 13.14 -21.58 10.03
N LEU A 17 13.14 -21.82 11.35
CA LEU A 17 12.44 -21.00 12.34
C LEU A 17 12.96 -19.55 12.34
N ALA A 18 14.27 -19.36 12.48
CA ALA A 18 14.87 -18.02 12.48
C ALA A 18 14.65 -17.26 11.15
N ARG A 19 14.53 -17.98 10.03
CA ARG A 19 14.18 -17.38 8.73
C ARG A 19 12.69 -16.98 8.69
N ALA A 20 11.80 -17.84 9.18
CA ALA A 20 10.37 -17.56 9.23
C ALA A 20 10.04 -16.37 10.15
N GLU A 21 10.71 -16.27 11.30
CA GLU A 21 10.57 -15.13 12.22
C GLU A 21 11.00 -13.82 11.56
N ARG A 22 12.16 -13.82 10.89
CA ARG A 22 12.64 -12.64 10.14
C ARG A 22 11.65 -12.23 9.04
N ALA A 23 11.13 -13.20 8.28
CA ALA A 23 10.15 -12.94 7.23
C ALA A 23 8.84 -12.36 7.79
N HIS A 24 8.36 -12.87 8.93
CA HIS A 24 7.16 -12.36 9.60
C HIS A 24 7.34 -10.93 10.12
N GLN A 25 8.48 -10.64 10.76
CA GLN A 25 8.79 -9.28 11.22
C GLN A 25 8.95 -8.31 10.05
N GLN A 26 9.56 -8.75 8.95
CA GLN A 26 9.64 -7.95 7.73
C GLN A 26 8.26 -7.67 7.14
N ALA A 27 7.39 -8.68 7.02
CA ALA A 27 6.04 -8.49 6.51
C ALA A 27 5.22 -7.51 7.37
N LYS A 28 5.36 -7.57 8.70
CA LYS A 28 4.72 -6.62 9.63
C LYS A 28 5.22 -5.20 9.44
N ARG A 29 6.53 -5.00 9.27
CA ARG A 29 7.12 -3.69 8.96
C ARG A 29 6.61 -3.16 7.62
N SER A 30 6.64 -3.99 6.57
CA SER A 30 6.10 -3.62 5.27
C SER A 30 4.62 -3.23 5.33
N LEU A 31 3.78 -3.96 6.07
CA LEU A 31 2.38 -3.58 6.27
C LEU A 31 2.24 -2.22 6.95
N ARG A 32 3.05 -1.96 7.98
CA ARG A 32 3.06 -0.65 8.66
C ARG A 32 3.45 0.46 7.69
N ASP A 33 4.50 0.25 6.91
CA ASP A 33 5.00 1.23 5.94
C ASP A 33 3.97 1.50 4.85
N THR A 34 3.29 0.46 4.34
CA THR A 34 2.18 0.60 3.38
C THR A 34 1.05 1.43 3.97
N ILE A 35 0.61 1.14 5.21
CA ILE A 35 -0.46 1.90 5.86
C ILE A 35 -0.07 3.38 6.03
N VAL A 36 1.16 3.65 6.45
CA VAL A 36 1.66 5.03 6.61
C VAL A 36 1.72 5.74 5.26
N GLY A 37 2.23 5.07 4.22
CA GLY A 37 2.28 5.60 2.85
C GLY A 37 0.90 5.94 2.31
N VAL A 38 -0.06 5.01 2.41
CA VAL A 38 -1.45 5.24 1.97
C VAL A 38 -2.09 6.41 2.74
N LYS A 39 -1.91 6.48 4.06
CA LYS A 39 -2.43 7.61 4.86
C LYS A 39 -1.85 8.96 4.42
N ARG A 40 -0.56 8.99 4.12
CA ARG A 40 0.10 10.20 3.65
C ARG A 40 -0.45 10.62 2.29
N GLU A 41 -0.56 9.69 1.35
CA GLU A 41 -1.13 9.99 0.03
C GLU A 41 -2.58 10.48 0.16
N MET A 42 -3.42 9.82 0.97
CA MET A 42 -4.80 10.28 1.18
C MET A 42 -4.87 11.69 1.77
N ALA A 43 -3.95 12.06 2.65
CA ALA A 43 -3.87 13.43 3.17
C ALA A 43 -3.52 14.43 2.05
N GLU A 44 -2.48 14.14 1.27
CA GLU A 44 -2.05 14.98 0.13
C GLU A 44 -3.20 15.13 -0.91
N ARG A 45 -3.94 14.07 -1.21
CA ARG A 45 -5.10 14.13 -2.14
C ARG A 45 -6.28 14.91 -1.57
N THR A 46 -6.49 14.86 -0.26
CA THR A 46 -7.53 15.65 0.42
C THR A 46 -7.23 17.15 0.30
N GLU A 47 -5.95 17.54 0.43
CA GLU A 47 -5.51 18.92 0.22
C GLU A 47 -5.77 19.35 -1.24
N TRP A 48 -5.45 18.51 -2.22
CA TRP A 48 -5.69 18.84 -3.64
C TRP A 48 -7.16 18.99 -3.96
N THR A 49 -8.02 18.09 -3.46
CA THR A 49 -9.47 18.18 -3.62
C THR A 49 -10.01 19.47 -2.99
N THR A 50 -9.52 19.82 -1.80
CA THR A 50 -9.90 21.06 -1.12
C THR A 50 -9.49 22.29 -1.93
N GLN A 51 -8.25 22.30 -2.44
CA GLN A 51 -7.76 23.40 -3.28
C GLN A 51 -8.57 23.54 -4.57
N ALA A 52 -8.85 22.43 -5.26
CA ALA A 52 -9.61 22.47 -6.49
C ALA A 52 -11.05 23.00 -6.28
N ARG A 53 -11.67 22.68 -5.15
CA ARG A 53 -12.97 23.25 -4.75
C ARG A 53 -12.88 24.75 -4.46
N LEU A 54 -11.80 25.21 -3.83
CA LEU A 54 -11.54 26.64 -3.61
C LEU A 54 -11.33 27.38 -4.93
N ASP A 55 -10.65 26.77 -5.90
CA ASP A 55 -10.44 27.34 -7.23
C ASP A 55 -11.79 27.52 -7.97
N VAL A 56 -12.69 26.54 -7.86
CA VAL A 56 -14.06 26.65 -8.39
C VAL A 56 -14.82 27.78 -7.71
N ALA A 57 -14.82 27.83 -6.37
CA ALA A 57 -15.52 28.87 -5.62
C ALA A 57 -15.00 30.27 -5.97
N THR A 58 -13.69 30.38 -6.16
CA THR A 58 -13.03 31.63 -6.58
C THR A 58 -13.46 32.03 -8.00
N ALA A 59 -13.42 31.08 -8.95
CA ALA A 59 -13.84 31.35 -10.33
C ALA A 59 -15.31 31.79 -10.40
N VAL A 60 -16.21 31.11 -9.67
CA VAL A 60 -17.63 31.51 -9.56
C VAL A 60 -17.77 32.91 -8.98
N ARG A 61 -17.02 33.24 -7.93
CA ARG A 61 -17.11 34.56 -7.28
C ARG A 61 -16.72 35.71 -8.20
N TYR A 62 -15.71 35.51 -9.05
CA TYR A 62 -15.16 36.58 -9.89
C TYR A 62 -15.72 36.62 -11.32
N GLY A 63 -15.99 35.45 -11.92
CA GLY A 63 -16.50 35.34 -13.30
C GLY A 63 -17.97 34.97 -13.40
N GLY A 64 -18.57 34.43 -12.34
CA GLY A 64 -19.92 33.89 -12.38
C GLY A 64 -19.97 32.47 -12.99
N LEU A 65 -21.17 31.89 -13.01
CA LEU A 65 -21.38 30.49 -13.37
C LEU A 65 -21.14 30.21 -14.88
N HIS A 66 -21.36 31.22 -15.72
CA HIS A 66 -21.28 31.09 -17.17
C HIS A 66 -19.90 31.46 -17.73
N ASP A 67 -18.96 31.87 -16.88
CA ASP A 67 -17.61 32.19 -17.32
C ASP A 67 -16.84 30.93 -17.75
N PRO A 68 -16.15 30.94 -18.91
CA PRO A 68 -15.37 29.80 -19.38
C PRO A 68 -14.27 29.35 -18.40
N ALA A 69 -13.72 30.23 -17.55
CA ALA A 69 -12.75 29.84 -16.54
C ALA A 69 -13.41 29.05 -15.41
N THR A 70 -14.63 29.42 -14.99
CA THR A 70 -15.44 28.64 -14.04
C THR A 70 -15.70 27.22 -14.57
N ALA A 71 -16.09 27.08 -15.84
CA ALA A 71 -16.30 25.77 -16.44
C ALA A 71 -15.03 24.91 -16.49
N ARG A 72 -13.85 25.52 -16.69
CA ARG A 72 -12.55 24.83 -16.62
C ARG A 72 -12.22 24.39 -15.19
N ALA A 73 -12.42 25.26 -14.21
CA ALA A 73 -12.18 24.96 -12.80
C ALA A 73 -13.06 23.79 -12.33
N ILE A 74 -14.34 23.74 -12.73
CA ILE A 74 -15.26 22.64 -12.38
C ILE A 74 -14.75 21.31 -12.96
N ARG A 75 -14.36 21.29 -14.24
CA ARG A 75 -13.82 20.07 -14.85
C ARG A 75 -12.53 19.59 -14.18
N HIS A 76 -11.66 20.53 -13.80
CA HIS A 76 -10.44 20.21 -13.06
C HIS A 76 -10.76 19.62 -11.68
N ALA A 77 -11.69 20.23 -10.93
CA ALA A 77 -12.11 19.72 -9.63
C ALA A 77 -12.68 18.31 -9.71
N ASN A 78 -13.55 18.03 -10.68
CA ASN A 78 -14.08 16.67 -10.90
C ASN A 78 -12.96 15.68 -11.21
N ALA A 79 -12.01 16.04 -12.08
CA ALA A 79 -10.88 15.17 -12.40
C ALA A 79 -9.97 14.88 -11.17
N VAL A 80 -9.82 15.86 -10.27
CA VAL A 80 -9.09 15.68 -9.00
C VAL A 80 -9.86 14.77 -8.04
N GLU A 81 -11.19 14.91 -7.98
CA GLU A 81 -12.05 14.04 -7.16
C GLU A 81 -12.00 12.58 -7.66
N ASP A 82 -12.16 12.35 -8.97
CA ASP A 82 -12.06 11.02 -9.59
C ASP A 82 -10.68 10.38 -9.33
N ALA A 83 -9.60 11.16 -9.48
CA ALA A 83 -8.25 10.69 -9.20
C ALA A 83 -8.04 10.34 -7.71
N THR A 84 -8.67 11.11 -6.82
CA THR A 84 -8.60 10.86 -5.37
C THR A 84 -9.33 9.57 -4.99
N GLU A 85 -10.50 9.32 -5.60
CA GLU A 85 -11.24 8.07 -5.42
C GLU A 85 -10.44 6.86 -5.88
N TRP A 86 -9.85 6.93 -7.09
CA TRP A 86 -9.02 5.86 -7.62
C TRP A 86 -7.79 5.55 -6.73
N CYS A 87 -7.12 6.60 -6.22
CA CYS A 87 -6.02 6.45 -5.27
C CYS A 87 -6.46 5.78 -3.95
N ALA A 88 -7.67 6.07 -3.48
CA ALA A 88 -8.21 5.44 -2.28
C ALA A 88 -8.42 3.93 -2.49
N GLU A 89 -9.06 3.55 -3.59
CA GLU A 89 -9.27 2.14 -3.96
C GLU A 89 -7.95 1.37 -4.13
N ASP A 90 -6.96 2.00 -4.78
CA ASP A 90 -5.65 1.40 -4.95
C ASP A 90 -4.90 1.26 -3.62
N GLY A 91 -4.97 2.27 -2.75
CA GLY A 91 -4.44 2.23 -1.40
C GLY A 91 -5.03 1.08 -0.55
N GLU A 92 -6.34 0.88 -0.62
CA GLU A 92 -7.01 -0.25 0.06
C GLU A 92 -6.51 -1.60 -0.48
N ARG A 93 -6.34 -1.72 -1.80
CA ARG A 93 -5.79 -2.91 -2.46
C ARG A 93 -4.38 -3.21 -1.97
N HIS A 94 -3.51 -2.20 -1.90
CA HIS A 94 -2.15 -2.33 -1.38
C HIS A 94 -2.13 -2.80 0.08
N ILE A 95 -2.98 -2.24 0.94
CA ILE A 95 -3.12 -2.66 2.33
C ILE A 95 -3.60 -4.11 2.41
N SER A 96 -4.58 -4.50 1.59
CA SER A 96 -5.08 -5.88 1.51
C SER A 96 -3.98 -6.87 1.15
N TYR A 97 -3.18 -6.60 0.11
CA TYR A 97 -2.03 -7.43 -0.26
C TYR A 97 -0.99 -7.53 0.85
N ALA A 98 -0.69 -6.43 1.53
CA ALA A 98 0.24 -6.43 2.66
C ALA A 98 -0.28 -7.27 3.83
N ARG A 99 -1.58 -7.20 4.16
CA ARG A 99 -2.23 -8.03 5.18
C ARG A 99 -2.15 -9.52 4.84
N ASN A 100 -2.44 -9.87 3.58
CA ASN A 100 -2.32 -11.25 3.10
C ASN A 100 -0.88 -11.76 3.19
N SER A 101 0.10 -10.90 2.96
CA SER A 101 1.53 -11.23 3.09
C SER A 101 1.92 -11.52 4.54
N VAL A 102 1.40 -10.74 5.50
CA VAL A 102 1.58 -11.01 6.94
C VAL A 102 0.94 -12.34 7.33
N ALA A 103 -0.31 -12.59 6.91
CA ALA A 103 -1.01 -13.84 7.21
C ALA A 103 -0.28 -15.06 6.64
N ALA A 104 0.28 -14.95 5.42
CA ALA A 104 1.09 -16.00 4.83
C ALA A 104 2.40 -16.23 5.58
N ALA A 105 3.05 -15.16 6.06
CA ALA A 105 4.25 -15.27 6.88
C ALA A 105 3.95 -15.87 8.27
N GLU A 106 2.80 -15.59 8.86
CA GLU A 106 2.34 -16.21 10.12
C GLU A 106 2.16 -17.71 9.99
N ARG A 107 1.49 -18.17 8.92
CA ARG A 107 1.33 -19.61 8.68
C ARG A 107 2.68 -20.33 8.61
N ARG A 108 3.63 -19.78 7.84
CA ARG A 108 5.00 -20.33 7.72
C ARG A 108 5.75 -20.32 9.05
N LEU A 109 5.54 -19.30 9.89
CA LEU A 109 6.15 -19.23 11.21
C LEU A 109 5.58 -20.31 12.14
N THR A 110 4.27 -20.53 12.13
CA THR A 110 3.63 -21.60 12.90
C THR A 110 4.15 -22.97 12.48
N GLU A 111 4.19 -23.26 11.18
CA GLU A 111 4.72 -24.51 10.63
C GLU A 111 6.19 -24.73 11.04
N ALA A 112 7.03 -23.69 10.96
CA ALA A 112 8.43 -23.78 11.35
C ALA A 112 8.62 -24.02 12.86
N ARG A 113 7.75 -23.44 13.71
CA ARG A 113 7.74 -23.69 15.15
C ARG A 113 7.35 -25.11 15.48
N GLU A 114 6.31 -25.64 14.83
CA GLU A 114 5.89 -27.02 15.00
C GLU A 114 6.98 -28.00 14.57
N ALA A 115 7.68 -27.73 13.47
CA ALA A 115 8.78 -28.56 12.99
C ALA A 115 10.02 -28.53 13.91
N ALA A 116 10.28 -27.41 14.59
CA ALA A 116 11.41 -27.28 15.53
C ALA A 116 11.15 -27.94 16.89
N ASN A 117 9.88 -28.20 17.24
CA ASN A 117 9.46 -28.83 18.50
C ASN A 117 9.21 -30.34 18.39
N ARG A 118 9.41 -30.93 17.20
CA ARG A 118 9.36 -32.38 16.96
C ARG A 118 10.76 -32.97 17.02
#